data_AF-A0A941PA58-F1
#
_entry.id   AF-A0A941PA58-F1
#
_cell.length_a   1.000
_cell.length_b   1.000
_cell.length_c   1.000
_cell.angle_alpha   90.00
_cell.angle_beta   90.00
_cell.angle_gamma   90.00
#
_symmetry.space_group_name_H-M   'P 1'
#
loop_
_entity.id
_entity.type
_entity.pdbx_description
1 polymer ?
#
loop_
_entity_poly.entity_id
_entity_poly.type
_entity_poly.pdbx_seq_one_letter_code
_entity_poly.pdbx_strand_id
1 'polypeptide(L)'
;MSTRPIRFVHRGRIVEVEGVPVTRSVLDWLREDARCTGTKEGCAEGDCGACAVIVAELADAAGGSAAAQATVVGGLSLRPVNACIRFLPTLDGKALLTVEDVTALGGDALHPVQQALVECHGSQCGFCTPGFVMTMTASYEQHRQAGDRPSRARMADELAGNLCRCTGYRPILDAGQRMFELPDKRLDTAPIVELLRALRADPPLEYAAPNPAVVVDGAARTDRFHAPRTLAEFAALRAARPDARLLAGCTDIGLWVTKQFRDLGDIVWLGEVTELKRIAVAGGILEIGAGAPLEDAWAALAAHWPALNEAWLRFAGPPVRHAGTMGGNVANGSPIGDSAPVLIALGASILLRRGAATREMALEDF
;
A
#
# COMPACT_ATOMS: atom_id res chain seq x y z
N MET A 1 -24.84 -2.23 -13.14
CA MET A 1 -24.13 -1.00 -12.72
C MET A 1 -23.36 -0.49 -13.91
N SER A 2 -23.36 0.82 -14.14
CA SER A 2 -22.58 1.46 -15.22
C SER A 2 -21.12 1.56 -14.82
N THR A 3 -20.22 1.31 -15.76
CA THR A 3 -18.78 1.48 -15.55
C THR A 3 -18.42 2.97 -15.48
N ARG A 4 -17.35 3.33 -14.76
CA ARG A 4 -16.84 4.71 -14.67
C ARG A 4 -15.30 4.75 -14.69
N PRO A 5 -14.66 5.89 -15.03
CA PRO A 5 -13.21 6.03 -14.94
C PRO A 5 -12.71 5.88 -13.49
N ILE A 6 -11.43 5.51 -13.37
CA ILE A 6 -10.69 5.51 -12.10
C ILE A 6 -10.43 6.97 -11.73
N ARG A 7 -10.82 7.38 -10.52
CA ARG A 7 -10.71 8.78 -10.05
C ARG A 7 -9.89 8.85 -8.78
N PHE A 8 -8.79 9.59 -8.80
CA PHE A 8 -7.89 9.73 -7.65
C PHE A 8 -7.20 11.10 -7.65
N VAL A 9 -6.65 11.50 -6.50
CA VAL A 9 -5.94 12.78 -6.36
C VAL A 9 -4.47 12.61 -6.71
N HIS A 10 -3.94 13.43 -7.59
CA HIS A 10 -2.50 13.48 -7.90
C HIS A 10 -2.13 14.89 -8.37
N ARG A 11 -0.99 15.42 -7.88
CA ARG A 11 -0.50 16.78 -8.18
C ARG A 11 -1.56 17.87 -7.96
N GLY A 12 -2.25 17.82 -6.82
CA GLY A 12 -3.21 18.85 -6.39
C GLY A 12 -4.54 18.89 -7.16
N ARG A 13 -4.88 17.84 -7.91
CA ARG A 13 -6.14 17.74 -8.67
C ARG A 13 -6.68 16.32 -8.70
N ILE A 14 -7.97 16.18 -9.01
CA ILE A 14 -8.56 14.89 -9.37
C ILE A 14 -8.11 14.54 -10.79
N VAL A 15 -7.57 13.34 -10.94
CA VAL A 15 -7.19 12.72 -12.20
C VAL A 15 -8.19 11.62 -12.52
N GLU A 16 -8.62 11.58 -13.77
CA GLU A 16 -9.50 10.54 -14.30
C GLU A 16 -8.74 9.69 -15.31
N VAL A 17 -8.81 8.36 -15.18
CA VAL A 17 -8.14 7.41 -16.08
C VAL A 17 -9.13 6.38 -16.59
N GLU A 18 -9.13 6.18 -17.90
CA GLU A 18 -9.95 5.21 -18.62
C GLU A 18 -9.14 4.49 -19.70
N GLY A 19 -9.65 3.38 -20.21
CA GLY A 19 -9.05 2.66 -21.35
C GLY A 19 -7.74 1.92 -21.09
N VAL A 20 -7.22 1.89 -19.86
CA VAL A 20 -6.01 1.14 -19.49
C VAL A 20 -6.34 -0.22 -18.88
N PRO A 21 -5.51 -1.27 -19.09
CA PRO A 21 -5.78 -2.59 -18.52
C PRO A 21 -5.99 -2.55 -17.00
N VAL A 22 -6.87 -3.41 -16.48
CA VAL A 22 -7.17 -3.50 -15.04
C VAL A 22 -5.95 -3.87 -14.18
N THR A 23 -4.89 -4.37 -14.82
CA THR A 23 -3.60 -4.73 -14.23
C THR A 23 -2.50 -3.71 -14.49
N ARG A 24 -2.79 -2.57 -15.13
CA ARG A 24 -1.82 -1.48 -15.34
C ARG A 24 -1.22 -1.10 -14.00
N SER A 25 0.10 -1.18 -13.84
CA SER A 25 0.74 -0.81 -12.58
C SER A 25 0.71 0.71 -12.40
N VAL A 26 0.72 1.16 -11.15
CA VAL A 26 0.84 2.58 -10.82
C VAL A 26 2.16 3.14 -11.37
N LEU A 27 3.22 2.35 -11.36
CA LEU A 27 4.53 2.75 -11.88
C LEU A 27 4.51 3.00 -13.39
N ASP A 28 3.92 2.08 -14.16
CA ASP A 28 3.83 2.23 -15.61
C ASP A 28 2.99 3.45 -15.96
N TRP A 29 1.86 3.64 -15.26
CA TRP A 29 1.02 4.82 -15.45
C TRP A 29 1.77 6.12 -15.17
N LEU A 30 2.48 6.19 -14.04
CA LEU A 30 3.29 7.36 -13.69
C LEU A 30 4.31 7.70 -14.78
N ARG A 31 5.03 6.70 -15.29
CA ARG A 31 6.18 6.91 -16.17
C ARG A 31 5.79 7.08 -17.64
N GLU A 32 4.85 6.28 -18.11
CA GLU A 32 4.51 6.19 -19.53
C GLU A 32 3.35 7.11 -19.92
N ASP A 33 2.32 7.21 -19.06
CA ASP A 33 1.13 8.03 -19.33
C ASP A 33 1.27 9.44 -18.76
N ALA A 34 1.50 9.54 -17.44
CA ALA A 34 1.57 10.83 -16.74
C ALA A 34 2.91 11.56 -16.92
N ARG A 35 3.93 10.86 -17.46
CA ARG A 35 5.32 11.36 -17.64
C ARG A 35 5.94 11.90 -16.33
N CYS A 36 5.47 11.41 -15.19
CA CYS A 36 5.99 11.66 -13.85
C CYS A 36 7.12 10.66 -13.55
N THR A 37 8.31 10.94 -14.10
CA THR A 37 9.39 9.94 -14.21
C THR A 37 10.34 9.88 -13.03
N GLY A 38 10.11 10.65 -11.96
CA GLY A 38 10.90 10.65 -10.73
C GLY A 38 10.86 9.28 -10.04
N THR A 39 9.70 8.65 -9.97
CA THR A 39 9.53 7.27 -9.48
C THR A 39 10.18 6.27 -10.45
N LYS A 40 10.99 5.34 -9.93
CA LYS A 40 11.86 4.47 -10.75
C LYS A 40 11.45 3.00 -10.68
N GLU A 41 11.64 2.30 -11.79
CA GLU A 41 11.62 0.83 -11.83
C GLU A 41 13.02 0.30 -11.56
N GLY A 42 13.19 -0.47 -10.48
CA GLY A 42 14.45 -1.15 -10.17
C GLY A 42 14.36 -2.66 -10.29
N CYS A 43 13.37 -3.28 -9.63
CA CYS A 43 13.22 -4.73 -9.58
C CYS A 43 11.88 -5.25 -10.13
N ALA A 44 10.83 -4.43 -10.16
CA ALA A 44 9.45 -4.82 -10.51
C ALA A 44 8.84 -5.95 -9.66
N GLU A 45 9.29 -6.11 -8.41
CA GLU A 45 8.78 -7.12 -7.46
C GLU A 45 8.59 -6.62 -6.02
N GLY A 46 8.68 -5.31 -5.80
CA GLY A 46 8.51 -4.70 -4.47
C GLY A 46 9.73 -4.75 -3.56
N ASP A 47 10.80 -5.46 -3.95
CA ASP A 47 11.96 -5.70 -3.08
C ASP A 47 12.87 -4.46 -2.89
N CYS A 48 13.14 -3.71 -3.96
CA CYS A 48 14.18 -2.66 -3.90
C CYS A 48 13.72 -1.29 -3.39
N GLY A 49 12.42 -1.02 -3.31
CA GLY A 49 11.87 0.27 -2.86
C GLY A 49 12.12 1.49 -3.76
N ALA A 50 12.82 1.36 -4.90
CA ALA A 50 13.08 2.50 -5.81
C ALA A 50 11.81 3.11 -6.42
N CYS A 51 10.72 2.34 -6.43
CA CYS A 51 9.38 2.76 -6.86
C CYS A 51 8.46 3.19 -5.70
N ALA A 52 9.01 3.43 -4.51
CA ALA A 52 8.19 3.83 -3.37
C ALA A 52 7.47 5.15 -3.67
N VAL A 53 6.18 5.19 -3.36
CA VAL A 53 5.27 6.33 -3.44
C VAL A 53 4.43 6.34 -2.17
N ILE A 54 3.79 7.46 -1.83
CA ILE A 54 2.83 7.49 -0.71
C ILE A 54 1.42 7.42 -1.29
N VAL A 55 0.63 6.47 -0.81
CA VAL A 55 -0.82 6.45 -0.99
C VAL A 55 -1.46 7.00 0.27
N ALA A 56 -2.29 8.03 0.09
CA ALA A 56 -3.02 8.66 1.17
C ALA A 56 -4.53 8.44 1.03
N GLU A 57 -5.21 8.26 2.14
CA GLU A 57 -6.66 8.23 2.23
C GLU A 57 -7.14 9.06 3.41
N LEU A 58 -8.43 9.37 3.47
CA LEU A 58 -8.99 10.05 4.65
C LEU A 58 -8.81 9.16 5.88
N ALA A 59 -8.33 9.74 6.99
CA ALA A 59 -8.03 8.97 8.19
C ALA A 59 -9.25 8.27 8.80
N ASP A 60 -10.47 8.81 8.61
CA ASP A 60 -11.71 8.16 9.04
C ASP A 60 -12.09 6.96 8.16
N ALA A 61 -11.66 6.95 6.89
CA ALA A 61 -11.88 5.86 5.95
C ALA A 61 -10.86 4.72 6.09
N ALA A 62 -9.71 4.96 6.71
CA ALA A 62 -8.64 3.97 6.89
C ALA A 62 -9.03 2.80 7.82
N GLY A 63 -10.24 2.82 8.42
CA GLY A 63 -10.72 1.79 9.31
C GLY A 63 -9.95 1.83 10.63
N GLY A 64 -10.37 2.71 11.53
CA GLY A 64 -9.71 2.93 12.82
C GLY A 64 -9.50 1.64 13.59
N SER A 65 -8.29 1.10 13.55
CA SER A 65 -7.80 0.13 14.52
C SER A 65 -6.89 0.86 15.50
N ALA A 66 -6.93 0.46 16.77
CA ALA A 66 -6.01 0.97 17.79
C ALA A 66 -4.52 0.63 17.47
N ALA A 67 -4.29 -0.25 16.48
CA ALA A 67 -2.98 -0.72 16.04
C ALA A 67 -2.55 -0.12 14.68
N ALA A 68 -3.32 0.82 14.10
CA ALA A 68 -3.03 1.37 12.78
C ALA A 68 -1.64 2.03 12.76
N GLN A 69 -0.68 1.45 12.03
CA GLN A 69 0.67 1.97 11.87
C GLN A 69 0.78 2.96 10.70
N ALA A 70 -0.37 3.39 10.14
CA ALA A 70 -0.37 4.46 9.16
C ALA A 70 0.02 5.78 9.82
N THR A 71 0.80 6.58 9.09
CA THR A 71 1.13 7.93 9.51
C THR A 71 -0.10 8.83 9.36
N VAL A 72 -0.69 9.26 10.47
CA VAL A 72 -1.86 10.16 10.46
C VAL A 72 -1.42 11.62 10.54
N VAL A 73 -1.71 12.40 9.50
CA VAL A 73 -1.30 13.81 9.38
C VAL A 73 -2.46 14.63 8.86
N GLY A 74 -2.90 15.64 9.62
CA GLY A 74 -3.86 16.63 9.14
C GLY A 74 -5.12 16.06 8.48
N GLY A 75 -5.65 14.93 8.99
CA GLY A 75 -6.84 14.24 8.48
C GLY A 75 -6.59 13.18 7.40
N LEU A 76 -5.34 12.92 7.03
CA LEU A 76 -4.94 11.86 6.10
C LEU A 76 -4.25 10.71 6.83
N SER A 77 -4.45 9.49 6.34
CA SER A 77 -3.67 8.30 6.63
C SER A 77 -2.70 8.07 5.48
N LEU A 78 -1.39 8.14 5.74
CA LEU A 78 -0.33 8.02 4.73
C LEU A 78 0.36 6.65 4.85
N ARG A 79 0.53 5.97 3.72
CA ARG A 79 1.28 4.71 3.64
C ARG A 79 2.26 4.72 2.47
N PRO A 80 3.57 4.57 2.70
CA PRO A 80 4.50 4.29 1.62
C PRO A 80 4.22 2.88 1.07
N VAL A 81 4.16 2.74 -0.25
CA VAL A 81 3.90 1.47 -0.97
C VAL A 81 4.74 1.38 -2.24
N ASN A 82 4.92 0.16 -2.77
CA ASN A 82 5.63 -0.04 -4.03
C ASN A 82 4.70 0.15 -5.24
N ALA A 83 4.98 1.17 -6.07
CA ALA A 83 4.17 1.44 -7.27
C ALA A 83 4.23 0.34 -8.33
N CYS A 84 5.34 -0.41 -8.41
CA CYS A 84 5.55 -1.43 -9.46
C CYS A 84 4.61 -2.64 -9.38
N ILE A 85 4.14 -2.99 -8.19
CA ILE A 85 3.27 -4.15 -7.96
C ILE A 85 1.86 -3.75 -7.53
N ARG A 86 1.54 -2.45 -7.56
CA ARG A 86 0.21 -1.93 -7.24
C ARG A 86 -0.53 -1.63 -8.54
N PHE A 87 -1.77 -2.12 -8.68
CA PHE A 87 -2.57 -1.82 -9.88
C PHE A 87 -3.29 -0.49 -9.75
N LEU A 88 -3.36 0.26 -10.86
CA LEU A 88 -3.90 1.61 -10.91
C LEU A 88 -5.36 1.72 -10.40
N PRO A 89 -6.29 0.80 -10.69
CA PRO A 89 -7.67 0.91 -10.20
C PRO A 89 -7.78 0.90 -8.66
N THR A 90 -6.77 0.41 -7.95
CA THR A 90 -6.74 0.41 -6.47
C THR A 90 -6.49 1.79 -5.86
N LEU A 91 -6.21 2.81 -6.68
CA LEU A 91 -6.06 4.21 -6.26
C LEU A 91 -7.38 4.97 -6.25
N ASP A 92 -8.47 4.39 -6.76
CA ASP A 92 -9.76 5.05 -6.79
C ASP A 92 -10.18 5.57 -5.40
N GLY A 93 -10.54 6.85 -5.31
CA GLY A 93 -10.87 7.51 -4.05
C GLY A 93 -9.68 7.79 -3.12
N LYS A 94 -8.43 7.64 -3.60
CA LYS A 94 -7.20 7.88 -2.82
C LYS A 94 -6.39 9.02 -3.41
N ALA A 95 -5.33 9.43 -2.71
CA ALA A 95 -4.33 10.35 -3.24
C ALA A 95 -2.99 9.64 -3.45
N LEU A 96 -2.33 9.94 -4.56
CA LEU A 96 -1.02 9.44 -4.92
C LEU A 96 -0.01 10.58 -4.87
N LEU A 97 0.96 10.46 -3.98
CA LEU A 97 2.05 11.41 -3.82
C LEU A 97 3.37 10.77 -4.29
N THR A 98 4.11 11.48 -5.12
CA THR A 98 5.41 11.07 -5.65
C THR A 98 6.53 12.01 -5.22
N VAL A 99 7.78 11.70 -5.60
CA VAL A 99 8.95 12.51 -5.24
C VAL A 99 8.83 13.96 -5.74
N GLU A 100 8.16 14.16 -6.87
CA GLU A 100 7.89 15.48 -7.45
C GLU A 100 6.91 16.29 -6.58
N ASP A 101 5.95 15.61 -5.94
CA ASP A 101 4.99 16.25 -5.04
C ASP A 101 5.64 16.72 -3.74
N VAL A 102 6.64 15.98 -3.23
CA VAL A 102 7.34 16.34 -1.98
C VAL A 102 8.01 17.71 -2.07
N THR A 103 8.53 18.09 -3.25
CA THR A 103 9.04 19.44 -3.48
C THR A 103 7.89 20.46 -3.58
N ALA A 104 6.84 20.13 -4.35
CA ALA A 104 5.72 21.03 -4.63
C ALA A 104 4.87 21.35 -3.39
N LEU A 105 4.78 20.42 -2.42
CA LEU A 105 4.14 20.61 -1.11
C LEU A 105 4.91 21.61 -0.22
N GLY A 106 5.97 22.19 -0.77
CA GLY A 106 6.90 23.07 -0.09
C GLY A 106 7.28 24.37 -0.80
N GLY A 107 6.71 24.67 -1.97
CA GLY A 107 7.20 25.75 -2.84
C GLY A 107 8.54 25.43 -3.52
N ASP A 108 9.31 26.46 -3.89
CA ASP A 108 10.57 26.30 -4.67
C ASP A 108 11.75 25.71 -3.87
N ALA A 109 11.62 25.61 -2.54
CA ALA A 109 12.66 25.07 -1.67
C ALA A 109 12.50 23.55 -1.48
N LEU A 110 13.63 22.83 -1.44
CA LEU A 110 13.65 21.40 -1.13
C LEU A 110 12.96 21.08 0.22
N HIS A 111 12.34 19.91 0.28
CA HIS A 111 11.86 19.36 1.55
C HIS A 111 13.04 18.98 2.46
N PRO A 112 12.93 19.06 3.81
CA PRO A 112 14.00 18.67 4.73
C PRO A 112 14.63 17.30 4.45
N VAL A 113 13.82 16.32 4.06
CA VAL A 113 14.28 14.99 3.61
C VAL A 113 15.24 15.10 2.41
N GLN A 114 14.83 15.82 1.37
CA GLN A 114 15.63 15.99 0.15
C GLN A 114 16.90 16.78 0.45
N GLN A 115 16.78 17.87 1.22
CA GLN A 115 17.89 18.71 1.63
C GLN A 115 18.92 17.92 2.46
N ALA A 116 18.47 17.10 3.43
CA ALA A 116 19.35 16.27 4.24
C ALA A 116 20.09 15.21 3.40
N LEU A 117 19.42 14.59 2.41
CA LEU A 117 20.08 13.66 1.49
C LEU A 117 21.17 14.34 0.65
N VAL A 118 21.01 15.62 0.32
CA VAL A 118 22.06 16.42 -0.35
C VAL A 118 23.20 16.74 0.63
N GLU A 119 22.89 17.31 1.81
CA GLU A 119 23.89 17.74 2.81
C GLU A 119 24.73 16.59 3.36
N CYS A 120 24.14 15.42 3.55
CA CYS A 120 24.82 14.25 4.10
C CYS A 120 25.44 13.34 3.04
N HIS A 121 25.44 13.73 1.76
CA HIS A 121 25.90 12.90 0.64
C HIS A 121 25.17 11.54 0.57
N GLY A 122 23.87 11.54 0.88
CA GLY A 122 22.98 10.38 0.85
C GLY A 122 22.59 9.91 -0.55
N SER A 123 23.10 10.55 -1.61
CA SER A 123 22.83 10.21 -3.01
C SER A 123 24.12 10.20 -3.82
N GLN A 124 24.37 9.11 -4.55
CA GLN A 124 25.48 8.98 -5.52
C GLN A 124 24.94 8.85 -6.95
N CYS A 125 24.59 7.62 -7.39
CA CYS A 125 24.00 7.41 -8.72
C CYS A 125 22.60 8.02 -8.87
N GLY A 126 21.93 8.33 -7.75
CA GLY A 126 20.62 8.97 -7.72
C GLY A 126 19.41 8.06 -7.97
N PHE A 127 19.61 6.82 -8.42
CA PHE A 127 18.50 5.97 -8.89
C PHE A 127 17.54 5.53 -7.78
N CYS A 128 18.07 5.17 -6.60
CA CYS A 128 17.24 4.78 -5.45
C CYS A 128 16.71 5.98 -4.66
N THR A 129 17.30 7.17 -4.86
CA THR A 129 17.04 8.37 -4.04
C THR A 129 15.55 8.75 -3.99
N PRO A 130 14.78 8.72 -5.09
CA PRO A 130 13.33 8.97 -5.04
C PRO A 130 12.58 8.05 -4.07
N GLY A 131 12.90 6.76 -4.06
CA GLY A 131 12.28 5.79 -3.17
C GLY A 131 12.60 6.07 -1.69
N PHE A 132 13.86 6.40 -1.40
CA PHE A 132 14.25 6.83 -0.05
C PHE A 132 13.53 8.11 0.37
N VAL A 133 13.42 9.11 -0.51
CA VAL A 133 12.70 10.36 -0.22
C VAL A 133 11.26 10.05 0.20
N MET A 134 10.54 9.17 -0.51
CA MET A 134 9.15 8.88 -0.19
C MET A 134 8.99 8.17 1.15
N THR A 135 9.80 7.15 1.44
CA THR A 135 9.76 6.46 2.74
C THR A 135 10.16 7.40 3.89
N MET A 136 11.24 8.18 3.71
CA MET A 136 11.71 9.13 4.71
C MET A 136 10.72 10.27 4.95
N THR A 137 9.97 10.72 3.93
CA THR A 137 8.89 11.72 4.12
C THR A 137 7.78 11.15 5.00
N ALA A 138 7.36 9.90 4.80
CA ALA A 138 6.35 9.27 5.66
C ALA A 138 6.84 9.13 7.12
N SER A 139 8.10 8.73 7.32
CA SER A 139 8.75 8.67 8.65
C SER A 139 8.87 10.07 9.28
N TYR A 140 9.31 11.07 8.51
CA TYR A 140 9.42 12.45 8.97
C TYR A 140 8.09 12.98 9.50
N GLU A 141 7.02 12.79 8.73
CA GLU A 141 5.68 13.19 9.11
C GLU A 141 5.19 12.49 10.38
N GLN A 142 5.44 11.18 10.52
CA GLN A 142 5.08 10.40 11.69
C GLN A 142 5.75 10.92 12.95
N HIS A 143 7.07 11.07 12.91
CA HIS A 143 7.85 11.49 14.06
C HIS A 143 7.60 12.97 14.42
N ARG A 144 7.39 13.83 13.42
CA ARG A 144 6.97 15.21 13.66
C ARG A 144 5.61 15.30 14.32
N GLN A 145 4.67 14.44 13.93
CA GLN A 145 3.36 14.35 14.58
C GLN A 145 3.47 13.85 16.02
N ALA A 146 4.35 12.88 16.29
CA ALA A 146 4.58 12.32 17.62
C ALA A 146 5.43 13.24 18.52
N GLY A 147 6.08 14.26 17.95
CA GLY A 147 6.96 15.16 18.68
C GLY A 147 8.30 14.52 19.06
N ASP A 148 8.73 13.49 18.34
CA ASP A 148 9.96 12.75 18.62
C ASP A 148 10.90 12.72 17.40
N ARG A 149 12.01 11.99 17.56
CA ARG A 149 13.02 11.77 16.51
C ARG A 149 13.46 10.30 16.58
N PRO A 150 13.53 9.59 15.43
CA PRO A 150 13.94 8.21 15.42
C PRO A 150 15.41 8.07 15.82
N SER A 151 15.72 7.00 16.54
CA SER A 151 17.09 6.55 16.68
C SER A 151 17.62 6.07 15.32
N ARG A 152 18.94 5.96 15.19
CA ARG A 152 19.54 5.41 13.97
C ARG A 152 19.05 3.99 13.65
N ALA A 153 18.87 3.16 14.68
CA ALA A 153 18.35 1.80 14.53
C ALA A 153 16.91 1.84 14.02
N ARG A 154 16.05 2.68 14.60
CA ARG A 154 14.67 2.84 14.15
C ARG A 154 14.58 3.34 12.71
N MET A 155 15.43 4.29 12.33
CA MET A 155 15.53 4.76 10.93
C MET A 155 15.97 3.64 9.98
N ALA A 156 16.85 2.73 10.42
CA ALA A 156 17.23 1.57 9.60
C ALA A 156 16.06 0.60 9.41
N ASP A 157 15.27 0.33 10.45
CA ASP A 157 14.08 -0.51 10.36
C ASP A 157 13.02 0.09 9.41
N GLU A 158 12.81 1.40 9.49
CA GLU A 158 11.86 2.13 8.64
C GLU A 158 12.30 2.19 7.16
N LEU A 159 13.61 2.09 6.90
CA LEU A 159 14.18 2.08 5.55
C LEU A 159 14.52 0.68 5.04
N ALA A 160 14.20 -0.39 5.77
CA ALA A 160 14.54 -1.77 5.42
C ALA A 160 13.98 -2.22 4.05
N GLY A 161 12.95 -1.54 3.55
CA GLY A 161 12.38 -1.78 2.21
C GLY A 161 12.99 -0.97 1.07
N ASN A 162 14.11 -0.27 1.30
CA ASN A 162 14.77 0.58 0.30
C ASN A 162 16.23 0.14 0.12
N LEU A 163 16.59 -0.29 -1.09
CA LEU A 163 17.94 -0.77 -1.40
C LEU A 163 18.78 0.33 -2.06
N CYS A 164 20.03 0.46 -1.61
CA CYS A 164 21.05 1.29 -2.24
C CYS A 164 22.33 0.48 -2.47
N ARG A 165 22.84 0.49 -3.70
CA ARG A 165 24.09 -0.21 -4.05
C ARG A 165 25.35 0.65 -3.94
N CYS A 166 25.21 1.98 -3.85
CA CYS A 166 26.32 2.91 -3.99
C CYS A 166 26.80 3.51 -2.66
N THR A 167 25.86 3.92 -1.78
CA THR A 167 26.20 4.76 -0.62
C THR A 167 26.72 4.01 0.59
N GLY A 168 26.51 2.69 0.65
CA GLY A 168 26.78 1.90 1.86
C GLY A 168 25.86 2.26 3.04
N TYR A 169 24.71 2.90 2.77
CA TYR A 169 23.65 3.30 3.72
C TYR A 169 24.02 4.31 4.81
N ARG A 170 25.27 4.36 5.28
CA ARG A 170 25.71 5.29 6.33
C ARG A 170 25.23 6.74 6.09
N PRO A 171 25.52 7.39 4.94
CA PRO A 171 25.11 8.77 4.72
C PRO A 171 23.59 8.96 4.58
N ILE A 172 22.83 7.91 4.20
CA ILE A 172 21.37 7.96 4.15
C ILE A 172 20.79 7.96 5.56
N LEU A 173 21.32 7.12 6.46
CA LEU A 173 20.91 7.10 7.85
C LEU A 173 21.32 8.40 8.57
N ASP A 174 22.48 8.97 8.23
CA ASP A 174 22.89 10.30 8.71
C ASP A 174 21.88 11.37 8.25
N ALA A 175 21.45 11.32 6.99
CA ALA A 175 20.39 12.19 6.45
C ALA A 175 19.05 12.01 7.18
N GLY A 176 18.68 10.78 7.53
CA GLY A 176 17.46 10.46 8.28
C GLY A 176 17.44 11.07 9.69
N GLN A 177 18.59 11.30 10.31
CA GLN A 177 18.69 12.06 11.56
C GLN A 177 18.72 13.58 11.28
N ARG A 178 19.53 13.99 10.29
CA ARG A 178 19.73 15.40 9.92
C ARG A 178 18.44 16.11 9.48
N MET A 179 17.53 15.42 8.80
CA MET A 179 16.25 16.02 8.36
C MET A 179 15.44 16.59 9.52
N PHE A 180 15.64 16.10 10.75
CA PHE A 180 14.95 16.61 11.93
C PHE A 180 15.59 17.86 12.58
N GLU A 181 16.73 18.32 12.07
CA GLU A 181 17.42 19.53 12.52
C GLU A 181 17.22 20.72 11.58
N LEU A 182 16.74 20.43 10.37
CA LEU A 182 16.40 21.43 9.36
C LEU A 182 15.08 22.13 9.71
N PRO A 183 14.82 23.33 9.14
CA PRO A 183 13.55 24.05 9.33
C PRO A 183 12.34 23.14 9.08
N ASP A 184 11.35 23.23 9.97
CA ASP A 184 10.16 22.39 9.89
C ASP A 184 9.36 22.69 8.63
N LYS A 185 8.90 21.63 7.98
CA LYS A 185 8.15 21.71 6.73
C LYS A 185 7.25 20.50 6.60
N ARG A 186 6.03 20.67 7.10
CA ARG A 186 4.99 19.63 7.11
C ARG A 186 4.20 19.65 5.80
N LEU A 187 3.59 18.52 5.48
CA LEU A 187 2.64 18.40 4.38
C LEU A 187 1.42 19.31 4.60
N ASP A 188 1.08 20.14 3.61
CA ASP A 188 -0.22 20.80 3.57
C ASP A 188 -1.29 19.80 3.08
N THR A 189 -2.01 19.21 4.03
CA THR A 189 -3.00 18.17 3.75
C THR A 189 -4.37 18.71 3.37
N ALA A 190 -4.67 19.99 3.65
CA ALA A 190 -6.01 20.53 3.51
C ALA A 190 -6.55 20.44 2.07
N PRO A 191 -5.79 20.80 1.03
CA PRO A 191 -6.25 20.66 -0.36
C PRO A 191 -6.53 19.19 -0.75
N ILE A 192 -5.69 18.25 -0.28
CA ILE A 192 -5.87 16.82 -0.56
C ILE A 192 -7.14 16.30 0.13
N VAL A 193 -7.36 16.67 1.39
CA VAL A 193 -8.55 16.29 2.16
C VAL A 193 -9.83 16.78 1.48
N GLU A 194 -9.85 18.01 0.98
CA GLU A 194 -11.01 18.56 0.26
C GLU A 194 -11.34 17.74 -0.99
N LEU A 195 -10.35 17.45 -1.83
CA LEU A 195 -10.53 16.66 -3.04
C LEU A 195 -10.97 15.22 -2.74
N LEU A 196 -10.40 14.57 -1.71
CA LEU A 196 -10.81 13.23 -1.29
C LEU A 196 -12.24 13.20 -0.76
N ARG A 197 -12.69 14.24 -0.05
CA ARG A 197 -14.08 14.37 0.39
C ARG A 197 -15.03 14.48 -0.79
N ALA A 198 -14.65 15.18 -1.85
CA ALA A 198 -15.44 15.24 -3.08
C ALA A 198 -15.57 13.85 -3.74
N LEU A 199 -14.48 13.06 -3.78
CA LEU A 199 -14.50 11.70 -4.34
C LEU A 199 -15.32 10.69 -3.50
N ARG A 200 -15.55 10.96 -2.21
CA ARG A 200 -16.33 10.06 -1.33
C ARG A 200 -17.78 9.87 -1.79
N ALA A 201 -18.33 10.84 -2.53
CA ALA A 201 -19.68 10.76 -3.10
C ALA A 201 -19.76 9.77 -4.27
N ASP A 202 -18.63 9.36 -4.87
CA ASP A 202 -18.62 8.44 -5.99
C ASP A 202 -19.12 7.05 -5.54
N PRO A 203 -19.89 6.33 -6.37
CA PRO A 203 -20.28 4.96 -6.08
C PRO A 203 -19.05 4.02 -6.06
N PRO A 204 -19.17 2.80 -5.49
CA PRO A 204 -18.16 1.75 -5.63
C PRO A 204 -17.64 1.64 -7.06
N LEU A 205 -16.32 1.45 -7.23
CA LEU A 205 -15.73 1.38 -8.56
C LEU A 205 -16.19 0.10 -9.26
N GLU A 206 -16.87 0.30 -10.38
CA GLU A 206 -17.09 -0.71 -11.41
C GLU A 206 -16.34 -0.20 -12.65
N TYR A 207 -15.23 -0.84 -12.98
CA TYR A 207 -14.37 -0.44 -14.11
C TYR A 207 -14.30 -1.56 -15.14
N ALA A 208 -14.18 -1.19 -16.42
CA ALA A 208 -13.95 -2.13 -17.49
C ALA A 208 -13.00 -1.51 -18.52
N ALA A 209 -12.07 -2.30 -19.03
CA ALA A 209 -11.11 -1.85 -20.02
C ALA A 209 -10.66 -3.00 -20.93
N PRO A 210 -10.23 -2.68 -22.16
CA PRO A 210 -9.65 -3.68 -23.04
C PRO A 210 -8.31 -4.18 -22.47
N ASN A 211 -8.10 -5.49 -22.55
CA ASN A 211 -6.84 -6.16 -22.31
C ASN A 211 -6.21 -6.51 -23.67
N PRO A 212 -5.28 -5.68 -24.19
CA PRO A 212 -4.71 -5.86 -25.52
C PRO A 212 -3.83 -7.12 -25.63
N ALA A 213 -3.43 -7.72 -24.50
CA ALA A 213 -2.64 -8.95 -24.50
C ALA A 213 -3.49 -10.21 -24.79
N VAL A 214 -4.82 -10.10 -24.73
CA VAL A 214 -5.74 -11.23 -24.92
C VAL A 214 -6.79 -10.89 -25.97
N VAL A 215 -6.74 -11.58 -27.12
CA VAL A 215 -7.70 -11.40 -28.22
C VAL A 215 -8.70 -12.54 -28.23
N VAL A 216 -10.00 -12.20 -28.24
CA VAL A 216 -11.13 -13.14 -28.34
C VAL A 216 -12.01 -12.65 -29.49
N ASP A 217 -12.33 -13.55 -30.42
CA ASP A 217 -13.18 -13.25 -31.59
C ASP A 217 -12.73 -12.00 -32.40
N GLY A 218 -11.42 -11.80 -32.50
CA GLY A 218 -10.82 -10.70 -33.27
C GLY A 218 -10.80 -9.34 -32.55
N ALA A 219 -11.21 -9.26 -31.29
CA ALA A 219 -11.14 -8.05 -30.47
C ALA A 219 -10.40 -8.29 -29.14
N ALA A 220 -9.83 -7.24 -28.55
CA ALA A 220 -9.26 -7.33 -27.21
C ALA A 220 -10.36 -7.69 -26.19
N ARG A 221 -10.10 -8.69 -25.34
CA ARG A 221 -11.02 -9.06 -24.26
C ARG A 221 -11.21 -7.87 -23.33
N THR A 222 -12.43 -7.61 -22.90
CA THR A 222 -12.69 -6.59 -21.88
C THR A 222 -12.66 -7.22 -20.50
N ASP A 223 -11.75 -6.78 -19.65
CA ASP A 223 -11.63 -7.20 -18.26
C ASP A 223 -12.32 -6.20 -17.34
N ARG A 224 -12.88 -6.69 -16.22
CA ARG A 224 -13.58 -5.87 -15.23
C ARG A 224 -12.86 -5.81 -13.91
N PHE A 225 -12.97 -4.67 -13.23
CA PHE A 225 -12.48 -4.46 -11.88
C PHE A 225 -13.64 -3.98 -10.99
N HIS A 226 -13.90 -4.73 -9.93
CA HIS A 226 -14.98 -4.49 -8.97
C HIS A 226 -14.41 -4.12 -7.60
N ALA A 227 -14.85 -3.02 -7.01
CA ALA A 227 -14.41 -2.56 -5.69
C ALA A 227 -15.58 -2.45 -4.70
N PRO A 228 -16.12 -3.56 -4.17
CA PRO A 228 -17.15 -3.52 -3.12
C PRO A 228 -16.67 -2.78 -1.88
N ARG A 229 -17.60 -2.10 -1.20
CA ARG A 229 -17.32 -1.34 0.03
C ARG A 229 -17.79 -2.05 1.30
N THR A 230 -18.65 -3.06 1.16
CA THR A 230 -19.18 -3.83 2.29
C THR A 230 -18.97 -5.33 2.11
N LEU A 231 -19.00 -6.06 3.23
CA LEU A 231 -18.93 -7.52 3.20
C LEU A 231 -20.11 -8.16 2.45
N ALA A 232 -21.29 -7.54 2.50
CA ALA A 232 -22.47 -8.04 1.80
C ALA A 232 -22.32 -7.92 0.28
N GLU A 233 -21.86 -6.76 -0.20
CA GLU A 233 -21.55 -6.54 -1.62
C GLU A 233 -20.46 -7.50 -2.10
N PHE A 234 -19.38 -7.65 -1.31
CA PHE A 234 -18.31 -8.59 -1.63
C PHE A 234 -18.83 -10.04 -1.73
N ALA A 235 -19.62 -10.50 -0.75
CA ALA A 235 -20.15 -11.86 -0.75
C ALA A 235 -21.08 -12.11 -1.97
N ALA A 236 -21.90 -11.13 -2.34
CA ALA A 236 -22.76 -11.20 -3.52
C ALA A 236 -21.94 -11.25 -4.82
N LEU A 237 -20.92 -10.38 -4.97
CA LEU A 237 -20.02 -10.37 -6.11
C LEU A 237 -19.27 -11.69 -6.25
N ARG A 238 -18.75 -12.24 -5.14
CA ARG A 238 -18.04 -13.52 -5.15
C ARG A 238 -18.92 -14.68 -5.57
N ALA A 239 -20.19 -14.69 -5.16
CA ALA A 239 -21.16 -15.70 -5.58
C ALA A 239 -21.53 -15.57 -7.07
N ALA A 240 -21.67 -14.35 -7.57
CA ALA A 240 -21.99 -14.09 -8.97
C ALA A 240 -20.80 -14.29 -9.92
N ARG A 241 -19.57 -14.10 -9.43
CA ARG A 241 -18.32 -14.21 -10.21
C ARG A 241 -17.30 -15.10 -9.49
N PRO A 242 -17.52 -16.43 -9.47
CA PRO A 242 -16.61 -17.37 -8.81
C PRO A 242 -15.23 -17.44 -9.47
N ASP A 243 -15.08 -17.05 -10.73
CA ASP A 243 -13.78 -17.10 -11.41
C ASP A 243 -12.99 -15.80 -11.31
N ALA A 244 -13.62 -14.70 -10.89
CA ALA A 244 -12.95 -13.42 -10.72
C ALA A 244 -11.88 -13.51 -9.63
N ARG A 245 -10.69 -12.98 -9.92
CA ARG A 245 -9.56 -13.03 -9.02
C ARG A 245 -9.79 -12.09 -7.85
N LEU A 246 -9.65 -12.61 -6.63
CA LEU A 246 -9.64 -11.78 -5.43
C LEU A 246 -8.31 -11.06 -5.29
N LEU A 247 -8.36 -9.76 -5.08
CA LEU A 247 -7.19 -8.90 -4.92
C LEU A 247 -7.33 -8.10 -3.63
N ALA A 248 -6.26 -8.04 -2.82
CA ALA A 248 -6.20 -7.18 -1.64
C ALA A 248 -5.01 -6.20 -1.77
N GLY A 249 -3.87 -6.55 -1.20
CA GLY A 249 -2.67 -5.71 -1.17
C GLY A 249 -1.85 -5.61 -2.46
N CYS A 250 -2.11 -6.50 -3.41
CA CYS A 250 -1.35 -6.71 -4.66
C CYS A 250 0.08 -7.27 -4.49
N THR A 251 0.58 -7.52 -3.28
CA THR A 251 1.99 -7.86 -3.06
C THR A 251 2.43 -9.20 -3.63
N ASP A 252 1.53 -10.18 -3.74
CA ASP A 252 1.76 -11.45 -4.44
C ASP A 252 1.21 -11.42 -5.88
N ILE A 253 -0.06 -11.05 -6.05
CA ILE A 253 -0.74 -11.06 -7.35
C ILE A 253 -0.11 -10.07 -8.33
N GLY A 254 0.48 -8.97 -7.85
CA GLY A 254 1.27 -8.06 -8.68
C GLY A 254 2.42 -8.80 -9.38
N LEU A 255 3.10 -9.72 -8.69
CA LEU A 255 4.18 -10.55 -9.25
C LEU A 255 3.69 -11.53 -10.29
N TRP A 256 2.44 -12.00 -10.18
CA TRP A 256 1.85 -12.84 -11.22
C TRP A 256 1.79 -12.10 -12.55
N VAL A 257 1.61 -10.79 -12.53
CA VAL A 257 1.64 -9.95 -13.74
C VAL A 257 3.07 -9.56 -14.10
N THR A 258 3.81 -8.93 -13.19
CA THR A 258 5.12 -8.32 -13.51
C THR A 258 6.24 -9.33 -13.74
N LYS A 259 6.16 -10.52 -13.12
CA LYS A 259 7.20 -11.56 -13.21
C LYS A 259 6.74 -12.81 -13.93
N GLN A 260 5.47 -13.19 -13.76
CA GLN A 260 4.95 -14.43 -14.34
C GLN A 260 4.10 -14.19 -15.59
N PHE A 261 3.84 -12.92 -15.97
CA PHE A 261 3.08 -12.53 -17.16
C PHE A 261 1.71 -13.23 -17.26
N ARG A 262 1.08 -13.51 -16.11
CA ARG A 262 -0.22 -14.16 -16.02
C ARG A 262 -1.32 -13.18 -16.36
N ASP A 263 -2.25 -13.66 -17.16
CA ASP A 263 -3.54 -13.03 -17.34
C ASP A 263 -4.44 -13.29 -16.13
N LEU A 264 -5.03 -12.22 -15.56
CA LEU A 264 -5.85 -12.30 -14.36
C LEU A 264 -7.36 -12.31 -14.65
N GLY A 265 -7.79 -11.82 -15.82
CA GLY A 265 -9.20 -11.60 -16.13
C GLY A 265 -9.87 -10.61 -15.19
N ASP A 266 -11.13 -10.88 -14.85
CA ASP A 266 -11.92 -10.05 -13.93
C ASP A 266 -11.34 -10.07 -12.51
N ILE A 267 -11.33 -8.91 -11.85
CA ILE A 267 -10.80 -8.71 -10.50
C ILE A 267 -11.89 -8.21 -9.56
N VAL A 268 -11.95 -8.79 -8.36
CA VAL A 268 -12.70 -8.25 -7.22
C VAL A 268 -11.69 -7.79 -6.17
N TRP A 269 -11.60 -6.47 -5.97
CA TRP A 269 -10.68 -5.85 -5.05
C TRP A 269 -11.33 -5.58 -3.69
N LEU A 270 -10.68 -6.07 -2.64
CA LEU A 270 -11.20 -6.07 -1.27
C LEU A 270 -10.78 -4.84 -0.46
N GLY A 271 -9.98 -3.95 -1.05
CA GLY A 271 -9.34 -2.85 -0.31
C GLY A 271 -10.29 -1.76 0.18
N GLU A 272 -11.55 -1.74 -0.23
CA GLU A 272 -12.57 -0.81 0.27
C GLU A 272 -13.55 -1.48 1.27
N VAL A 273 -13.43 -2.79 1.51
CA VAL A 273 -14.29 -3.50 2.47
C VAL A 273 -13.78 -3.26 3.89
N THR A 274 -14.30 -2.22 4.54
CA THR A 274 -13.81 -1.74 5.85
C THR A 274 -13.86 -2.80 6.95
N GLU A 275 -14.86 -3.66 6.95
CA GLU A 275 -15.05 -4.71 7.95
C GLU A 275 -13.91 -5.75 7.89
N LEU A 276 -13.29 -5.94 6.72
CA LEU A 276 -12.13 -6.85 6.57
C LEU A 276 -10.83 -6.25 7.11
N LYS A 277 -10.77 -4.95 7.44
CA LYS A 277 -9.55 -4.29 7.94
C LYS A 277 -9.50 -4.19 9.46
N ARG A 278 -10.59 -4.52 10.15
CA ARG A 278 -10.71 -4.35 11.60
C ARG A 278 -9.69 -5.22 12.34
N ILE A 279 -9.01 -4.62 13.31
CA ILE A 279 -8.23 -5.33 14.34
C ILE A 279 -8.81 -4.94 15.69
N ALA A 280 -9.20 -5.92 16.51
CA ALA A 280 -9.79 -5.69 17.81
C ALA A 280 -9.51 -6.84 18.78
N VAL A 281 -9.53 -6.55 20.07
CA VAL A 281 -9.55 -7.58 21.11
C VAL A 281 -10.97 -7.71 21.62
N ALA A 282 -11.55 -8.90 21.51
CA ALA A 282 -12.90 -9.20 21.99
C ALA A 282 -12.88 -10.54 22.73
N GLY A 283 -13.40 -10.57 23.96
CA GLY A 283 -13.48 -11.81 24.74
C GLY A 283 -12.13 -12.48 25.03
N GLY A 284 -11.03 -11.72 25.06
CA GLY A 284 -9.68 -12.25 25.23
C GLY A 284 -9.03 -12.79 23.95
N ILE A 285 -9.70 -12.65 22.80
CA ILE A 285 -9.21 -13.06 21.48
C ILE A 285 -8.81 -11.82 20.69
N LEU A 286 -7.63 -11.86 20.06
CA LEU A 286 -7.23 -10.87 19.08
C LEU A 286 -7.83 -11.26 17.72
N GLU A 287 -8.80 -10.48 17.25
CA GLU A 287 -9.39 -10.61 15.92
C GLU A 287 -8.62 -9.74 14.93
N ILE A 288 -8.08 -10.37 13.87
CA ILE A 288 -7.40 -9.67 12.77
C ILE A 288 -8.18 -9.91 11.48
N GLY A 289 -8.74 -8.85 10.91
CA GLY A 289 -9.45 -8.91 9.64
C GLY A 289 -8.52 -9.32 8.49
N ALA A 290 -9.04 -10.11 7.54
CA ALA A 290 -8.27 -10.63 6.41
C ALA A 290 -7.67 -9.54 5.49
N GLY A 291 -8.29 -8.36 5.44
CA GLY A 291 -7.83 -7.19 4.71
C GLY A 291 -6.98 -6.23 5.54
N ALA A 292 -6.68 -6.54 6.80
CA ALA A 292 -5.80 -5.73 7.63
C ALA A 292 -4.38 -5.70 7.03
N PRO A 293 -3.75 -4.51 6.88
CA PRO A 293 -2.37 -4.41 6.46
C PRO A 293 -1.45 -5.24 7.35
N LEU A 294 -0.44 -5.87 6.77
CA LEU A 294 0.52 -6.70 7.50
C LEU A 294 1.24 -5.88 8.57
N GLU A 295 1.56 -4.62 8.29
CA GLU A 295 2.20 -3.74 9.28
C GLU A 295 1.33 -3.58 10.55
N ASP A 296 0.03 -3.38 10.38
CA ASP A 296 -0.90 -3.19 11.50
C ASP A 296 -1.15 -4.52 12.23
N ALA A 297 -1.27 -5.62 11.47
CA ALA A 297 -1.49 -6.96 12.02
C ALA A 297 -0.29 -7.45 12.83
N TRP A 298 0.94 -7.28 12.32
CA TRP A 298 2.15 -7.62 13.05
C TRP A 298 2.37 -6.72 14.28
N ALA A 299 2.07 -5.42 14.18
CA ALA A 299 2.12 -4.53 15.34
C ALA A 299 1.16 -4.99 16.45
N ALA A 300 -0.07 -5.38 16.09
CA ALA A 300 -1.03 -5.93 17.04
C ALA A 300 -0.54 -7.24 17.66
N LEU A 301 0.00 -8.16 16.85
CA LEU A 301 0.60 -9.41 17.36
C LEU A 301 1.77 -9.13 18.31
N ALA A 302 2.71 -8.26 17.94
CA ALA A 302 3.87 -7.92 18.77
C ALA A 302 3.49 -7.21 20.07
N ALA A 303 2.39 -6.45 20.10
CA ALA A 303 1.88 -5.83 21.33
C ALA A 303 1.43 -6.88 22.37
N HIS A 304 0.89 -8.02 21.92
CA HIS A 304 0.47 -9.12 22.78
C HIS A 304 1.60 -10.14 23.04
N TRP A 305 2.47 -10.35 22.05
CA TRP A 305 3.60 -11.28 22.12
C TRP A 305 4.89 -10.55 21.69
N PRO A 306 5.57 -9.84 22.61
CA PRO A 306 6.74 -9.01 22.27
C PRO A 306 7.88 -9.75 21.58
N ALA A 307 8.02 -11.06 21.79
CA ALA A 307 8.99 -11.90 21.10
C ALA A 307 8.82 -11.92 19.57
N LEU A 308 7.61 -11.62 19.07
CA LEU A 308 7.32 -11.55 17.63
C LEU A 308 7.86 -10.28 16.97
N ASN A 309 8.37 -9.30 17.74
CA ASN A 309 8.91 -8.07 17.16
C ASN A 309 10.08 -8.35 16.19
N GLU A 310 10.92 -9.34 16.49
CA GLU A 310 12.02 -9.73 15.60
C GLU A 310 11.52 -10.34 14.28
N ALA A 311 10.46 -11.16 14.34
CA ALA A 311 9.82 -11.71 13.14
C ALA A 311 9.16 -10.60 12.31
N TRP A 312 8.44 -9.69 12.94
CA TRP A 312 7.81 -8.54 12.29
C TRP A 312 8.84 -7.68 11.54
N LEU A 313 9.92 -7.27 12.21
CA LEU A 313 10.94 -6.41 11.60
C LEU A 313 11.69 -7.08 10.44
N ARG A 314 11.74 -8.42 10.40
CA ARG A 314 12.34 -9.19 9.30
C ARG A 314 11.36 -9.59 8.20
N PHE A 315 10.06 -9.40 8.41
CA PHE A 315 9.06 -9.70 7.41
C PHE A 315 9.03 -8.62 6.35
N ALA A 316 9.70 -8.83 5.21
CA ALA A 316 9.75 -7.88 4.09
C ALA A 316 10.15 -6.44 4.51
N GLY A 317 9.98 -5.46 3.61
CA GLY A 317 10.13 -4.03 3.92
C GLY A 317 8.80 -3.34 4.23
N PRO A 318 8.80 -2.17 4.91
CA PRO A 318 7.58 -1.41 5.20
C PRO A 318 6.67 -1.16 3.98
N PRO A 319 7.17 -0.79 2.78
CA PRO A 319 6.30 -0.59 1.62
C PRO A 319 5.47 -1.83 1.21
N VAL A 320 6.03 -3.03 1.41
CA VAL A 320 5.30 -4.29 1.21
C VAL A 320 4.31 -4.52 2.35
N ARG A 321 4.73 -4.31 3.62
CA ARG A 321 3.86 -4.54 4.78
C ARG A 321 2.68 -3.57 4.89
N HIS A 322 2.82 -2.34 4.40
CA HIS A 322 1.73 -1.36 4.35
C HIS A 322 0.66 -1.69 3.29
N ALA A 323 1.02 -2.45 2.26
CA ALA A 323 0.11 -2.83 1.18
C ALA A 323 -0.45 -4.25 1.37
N GLY A 324 0.44 -5.22 1.62
CA GLY A 324 0.11 -6.62 1.84
C GLY A 324 -0.81 -6.79 3.04
N THR A 325 -1.66 -7.82 3.01
CA THR A 325 -2.71 -8.03 4.00
C THR A 325 -2.58 -9.38 4.68
N MET A 326 -2.95 -9.47 5.97
CA MET A 326 -2.83 -10.72 6.74
C MET A 326 -3.54 -11.91 6.07
N GLY A 327 -4.80 -11.75 5.67
CA GLY A 327 -5.54 -12.80 4.99
C GLY A 327 -4.99 -13.13 3.60
N GLY A 328 -4.41 -12.15 2.91
CA GLY A 328 -3.68 -12.38 1.66
C GLY A 328 -2.45 -13.25 1.86
N ASN A 329 -1.66 -13.00 2.91
CA ASN A 329 -0.48 -13.80 3.22
C ASN A 329 -0.84 -15.23 3.61
N VAL A 330 -1.87 -15.41 4.43
CA VAL A 330 -2.38 -16.75 4.82
C VAL A 330 -2.96 -17.49 3.62
N ALA A 331 -3.86 -16.86 2.85
CA ALA A 331 -4.54 -17.51 1.72
C ALA A 331 -3.62 -17.78 0.51
N ASN A 332 -2.49 -17.09 0.40
CA ASN A 332 -1.48 -17.38 -0.63
C ASN A 332 -0.88 -18.79 -0.45
N GLY A 333 -0.84 -19.31 0.78
CA GLY A 333 -0.37 -20.67 1.06
C GLY A 333 1.08 -20.92 0.64
N SER A 334 1.92 -19.89 0.69
CA SER A 334 3.34 -20.04 0.33
C SER A 334 4.03 -21.03 1.28
N PRO A 335 4.81 -22.01 0.78
CA PRO A 335 5.58 -22.93 1.62
C PRO A 335 6.60 -22.26 2.54
N ILE A 336 6.93 -21.00 2.28
CA ILE A 336 7.87 -20.17 3.04
C ILE A 336 7.20 -18.92 3.61
N GLY A 337 5.87 -18.89 3.72
CA GLY A 337 5.17 -17.75 4.30
C GLY A 337 5.32 -17.72 5.82
N ASP A 338 5.76 -16.60 6.39
CA ASP A 338 6.07 -16.53 7.83
C ASP A 338 4.82 -16.40 8.74
N SER A 339 3.72 -15.81 8.26
CA SER A 339 2.58 -15.52 9.15
C SER A 339 1.84 -16.80 9.56
N ALA A 340 1.64 -17.75 8.64
CA ALA A 340 0.88 -18.96 8.92
C ALA A 340 1.51 -19.83 10.03
N PRO A 341 2.82 -20.15 10.01
CA PRO A 341 3.47 -20.87 11.11
C PRO A 341 3.34 -20.15 12.47
N VAL A 342 3.50 -18.82 12.50
CA VAL A 342 3.33 -18.04 13.73
C VAL A 342 1.90 -18.11 14.25
N LEU A 343 0.91 -17.91 13.38
CA LEU A 343 -0.50 -17.97 13.76
C LEU A 343 -0.93 -19.38 14.21
N ILE A 344 -0.43 -20.44 13.56
CA ILE A 344 -0.66 -21.83 13.98
C ILE A 344 -0.07 -22.07 15.38
N ALA A 345 1.17 -21.62 15.63
CA ALA A 345 1.81 -21.76 16.94
C ALA A 345 1.07 -21.01 18.06
N LEU A 346 0.36 -19.94 17.72
CA LEU A 346 -0.52 -19.20 18.63
C LEU A 346 -1.92 -19.82 18.78
N GLY A 347 -2.22 -20.92 18.08
CA GLY A 347 -3.53 -21.59 18.11
C GLY A 347 -4.64 -20.83 17.39
N ALA A 348 -4.30 -20.07 16.33
CA ALA A 348 -5.28 -19.27 15.61
C ALA A 348 -6.34 -20.12 14.90
N SER A 349 -7.59 -19.64 14.91
CA SER A 349 -8.67 -20.09 14.05
C SER A 349 -8.91 -19.10 12.91
N ILE A 350 -9.56 -19.56 11.84
CA ILE A 350 -10.00 -18.74 10.72
C ILE A 350 -11.52 -18.79 10.57
N LEU A 351 -12.11 -17.64 10.28
CA LEU A 351 -13.53 -17.51 9.95
C LEU A 351 -13.72 -17.35 8.45
N LEU A 352 -14.28 -18.39 7.82
CA LEU A 352 -14.59 -18.43 6.38
C LEU A 352 -16.04 -18.03 6.14
N ARG A 353 -16.32 -17.37 5.00
CA ARG A 353 -17.67 -16.94 4.62
C ARG A 353 -17.99 -17.30 3.16
N ARG A 354 -19.23 -17.78 2.93
CA ARG A 354 -19.84 -17.92 1.60
C ARG A 354 -21.28 -17.43 1.63
N GLY A 355 -21.57 -16.32 0.95
CA GLY A 355 -22.90 -15.70 1.00
C GLY A 355 -23.25 -15.27 2.42
N ALA A 356 -24.31 -15.83 3.00
CA ALA A 356 -24.70 -15.61 4.39
C ALA A 356 -24.12 -16.64 5.37
N ALA A 357 -23.57 -17.75 4.88
CA ALA A 357 -23.03 -18.81 5.72
C ALA A 357 -21.59 -18.51 6.15
N THR A 358 -21.28 -18.80 7.40
CA THR A 358 -19.92 -18.76 7.95
C THR A 358 -19.52 -20.11 8.52
N ARG A 359 -18.21 -20.39 8.53
CA ARG A 359 -17.62 -21.57 9.16
C ARG A 359 -16.30 -21.18 9.80
N GLU A 360 -16.10 -21.60 11.03
CA GLU A 360 -14.81 -21.48 11.72
C GLU A 360 -14.06 -22.82 11.70
N MET A 361 -12.74 -22.76 11.62
CA MET A 361 -11.86 -23.92 11.76
C MET A 361 -10.48 -23.50 12.25
N ALA A 362 -9.71 -24.44 12.80
CA ALA A 362 -8.31 -24.18 13.14
C ALA A 362 -7.51 -23.85 11.87
N LEU A 363 -6.55 -22.92 11.97
CA LEU A 363 -5.73 -22.53 10.82
C LEU A 363 -4.87 -23.69 10.30
N GLU A 364 -4.46 -24.60 11.17
CA GLU A 364 -3.66 -25.79 10.80
C GLU A 364 -4.43 -26.78 9.91
N ASP A 365 -5.76 -26.74 9.92
CA ASP A 365 -6.63 -27.57 9.09
C ASP A 365 -7.02 -26.90 7.76
N PHE A 366 -6.62 -25.64 7.53
CA PHE A 366 -7.11 -24.81 6.43
C PHE A 366 -6.64 -25.25 5.04
#